data_AF-A0AAF0Q298-F1
#
_entry.id   AF-A0AAF0Q298-F1
#
_cell.length_a   1.000
_cell.length_b   1.000
_cell.length_c   1.000
_cell.angle_alpha   90.00
_cell.angle_beta   90.00
_cell.angle_gamma   90.00
#
_symmetry.space_group_name_H-M   'P 1'
#
loop_
_entity.id
_entity.type
_entity.pdbx_description
1 polymer ?
#
loop_
_entity_poly.entity_id
_entity_poly.type
_entity_poly.pdbx_seq_one_letter_code
_entity_poly.pdbx_strand_id
1 'polypeptide(L)'
;MIEYAVYWGNIENSQRNVAWSRKFYVYMVKYVSKSPRAADFNYRDLDLEVNNVNGSTSYAQARISGERYFKNNFDRLVQVRTKIDPTNFFRNEQSIPPLLSQVYNLFE
;
A
#
# COMPACT_ATOMS: atom_id res chain seq x y z
N MET A 1 -10.94 -14.81 3.88
CA MET A 1 -10.76 -13.36 4.10
C MET A 1 -11.59 -12.97 5.30
N ILE A 2 -11.09 -12.10 6.17
CA ILE A 2 -11.82 -11.56 7.32
C ILE A 2 -11.65 -10.04 7.27
N GLU A 3 -12.75 -9.31 7.35
CA GLU A 3 -12.78 -7.84 7.41
C GLU A 3 -13.12 -7.39 8.84
N TYR A 4 -12.47 -6.33 9.31
CA TYR A 4 -12.72 -5.72 10.63
C TYR A 4 -13.35 -4.34 10.45
N ALA A 5 -14.64 -4.31 10.15
CA ALA A 5 -15.37 -3.07 9.92
C ALA A 5 -15.95 -2.50 11.22
N VAL A 6 -15.81 -1.19 11.41
CA VAL A 6 -16.44 -0.44 12.51
C VAL A 6 -17.14 0.78 11.91
N TYR A 7 -18.44 0.91 12.18
CA TYR A 7 -19.26 1.99 11.69
C TYR A 7 -19.69 2.91 12.83
N TRP A 8 -19.75 4.21 12.57
CA TRP A 8 -20.21 5.19 13.55
C TRP A 8 -20.88 6.37 12.88
N GLY A 9 -21.90 6.94 13.54
CA GLY A 9 -22.66 8.07 12.99
C GLY A 9 -22.12 9.46 13.35
N ASN A 10 -21.41 9.60 14.48
CA ASN A 10 -20.89 10.89 14.94
C ASN A 10 -19.37 10.97 14.78
N ILE A 11 -18.88 12.03 14.12
CA ILE A 11 -17.46 12.31 13.86
C ILE A 11 -16.60 12.32 15.13
N GLU A 12 -17.15 12.70 16.28
CA GLU A 12 -16.46 12.72 17.58
C GLU A 12 -15.95 11.34 17.99
N ASN A 13 -16.61 10.26 17.55
CA ASN A 13 -16.21 8.88 17.84
C ASN A 13 -15.08 8.36 16.94
N SER A 14 -14.71 9.09 15.88
CA SER A 14 -13.79 8.59 14.83
C SER A 14 -12.44 8.17 15.39
N GLN A 15 -11.81 9.03 16.21
CA GLN A 15 -10.48 8.73 16.78
C GLN A 15 -10.51 7.46 17.63
N ARG A 16 -11.54 7.33 18.49
CA ARG A 16 -11.73 6.15 19.34
C ARG A 16 -11.91 4.87 18.52
N ASN A 17 -12.75 4.92 17.50
CA ASN A 17 -13.09 3.74 16.70
C ASN A 17 -11.92 3.30 15.82
N VAL A 18 -11.21 4.24 15.18
CA VAL A 18 -9.97 3.94 14.45
C VAL A 18 -8.92 3.34 15.38
N ALA A 19 -8.74 3.90 16.59
CA ALA A 19 -7.82 3.35 17.57
C ALA A 19 -8.19 1.93 18.01
N TRP A 20 -9.48 1.64 18.16
CA TRP A 20 -9.96 0.29 18.47
C TRP A 20 -9.68 -0.70 17.32
N SER A 21 -9.98 -0.32 16.06
CA SER A 21 -9.71 -1.16 14.90
C SER A 21 -8.23 -1.51 14.77
N ARG A 22 -7.34 -0.53 14.99
CA ARG A 22 -5.88 -0.73 15.00
C ARG A 22 -5.46 -1.71 16.11
N LYS A 23 -5.98 -1.56 17.33
CA LYS A 23 -5.68 -2.47 18.45
C LYS A 23 -6.13 -3.90 18.14
N PHE A 24 -7.33 -4.06 17.56
CA PHE A 24 -7.84 -5.37 17.18
C PHE A 24 -7.02 -6.00 16.05
N TYR A 25 -6.64 -5.22 15.05
CA TYR A 25 -5.75 -5.67 13.98
C TYR A 25 -4.39 -6.15 14.52
N VAL A 26 -3.80 -5.46 15.49
CA VAL A 26 -2.55 -5.89 16.16
C VAL A 26 -2.76 -7.18 16.95
N TYR A 27 -3.86 -7.28 17.72
CA TYR A 27 -4.20 -8.48 18.49
C TYR A 27 -4.26 -9.74 17.61
N MET A 28 -4.79 -9.62 16.39
CA MET A 28 -4.96 -10.73 15.46
C MET A 28 -3.67 -11.24 14.81
N VAL A 29 -2.52 -10.59 15.01
CA VAL A 29 -1.26 -10.88 14.29
C VAL A 29 -0.82 -12.36 14.37
N LYS A 30 -1.13 -13.06 15.48
CA LYS A 30 -0.73 -14.46 15.68
C LYS A 30 -1.64 -15.47 14.97
N TYR A 31 -2.82 -15.05 14.54
CA TYR A 31 -3.88 -15.95 14.05
C TYR A 31 -4.15 -15.82 12.55
N VAL A 32 -3.53 -14.84 11.88
CA VAL A 32 -3.71 -14.56 10.45
C VAL A 32 -2.46 -14.92 9.66
N SER A 33 -2.53 -14.78 8.33
CA SER A 33 -1.38 -15.00 7.44
C SER A 33 -0.15 -14.20 7.87
N LYS A 34 1.03 -14.77 7.63
CA LYS A 34 2.33 -14.15 7.91
C LYS A 34 3.27 -14.33 6.71
N SER A 35 4.20 -13.39 6.55
CA SER A 35 5.25 -13.40 5.52
C SER A 35 4.77 -13.53 4.07
N PRO A 36 3.98 -12.56 3.54
CA PRO A 36 3.52 -11.33 4.17
C PRO A 36 2.21 -11.51 4.94
N ARG A 37 1.88 -10.55 5.80
CA ARG A 37 0.52 -10.43 6.33
C ARG A 37 -0.38 -9.91 5.20
N ALA A 38 -1.09 -10.80 4.54
CA ALA A 38 -1.88 -10.48 3.35
C ALA A 38 -3.03 -9.51 3.68
N ALA A 39 -3.29 -8.63 2.73
CA ALA A 39 -4.40 -7.68 2.73
C ALA A 39 -5.09 -7.70 1.36
N ASP A 40 -6.33 -7.23 1.28
CA ASP A 40 -7.07 -7.11 0.03
C ASP A 40 -7.06 -5.63 -0.40
N PHE A 41 -6.65 -5.38 -1.64
CA PHE A 41 -6.52 -4.04 -2.20
C PHE A 41 -7.85 -3.27 -2.26
N ASN A 42 -8.98 -3.97 -2.36
CA ASN A 42 -10.30 -3.34 -2.37
C ASN A 42 -10.69 -2.75 -0.99
N TYR A 43 -10.05 -3.22 0.08
CA TYR A 43 -10.17 -2.69 1.43
C TYR A 43 -8.91 -1.90 1.78
N ARG A 44 -8.71 -0.78 1.07
CA ARG A 44 -7.47 0.01 1.15
C ARG A 44 -7.21 0.48 2.58
N ASP A 45 -6.05 0.09 3.11
CA ASP A 45 -5.57 0.44 4.44
C ASP A 45 -4.27 1.26 4.33
N LEU A 46 -4.38 2.56 4.61
CA LEU A 46 -3.25 3.49 4.63
C LEU A 46 -2.29 3.24 5.80
N ASP A 47 -2.69 2.49 6.83
CA ASP A 47 -1.82 2.13 7.95
C ASP A 47 -0.78 1.04 7.58
N LEU A 48 -0.88 0.41 6.40
CA LEU A 48 0.06 -0.64 5.98
C LEU A 48 1.42 -0.11 5.49
N GLU A 49 1.43 1.09 4.89
CA GLU A 49 2.55 1.96 4.49
C GLU A 49 2.03 2.92 3.42
N VAL A 50 2.44 4.20 3.43
CA VAL A 50 2.13 5.17 2.37
C VAL A 50 3.38 5.57 1.59
N ASN A 51 3.20 5.79 0.30
CA ASN A 51 4.16 6.34 -0.63
C ASN A 51 4.44 7.82 -0.35
N ASN A 52 5.57 8.31 -0.85
CA ASN A 52 5.82 9.75 -0.88
C ASN A 52 5.01 10.41 -2.00
N VAL A 53 3.89 11.06 -1.64
CA VAL A 53 2.98 11.71 -2.60
C VAL A 53 3.61 12.95 -3.26
N ASN A 54 4.44 13.67 -2.50
CA ASN A 54 5.05 14.94 -2.91
C ASN A 54 6.46 14.77 -3.51
N GLY A 55 6.89 13.53 -3.75
CA GLY A 55 8.23 13.23 -4.24
C GLY A 55 8.32 11.88 -4.91
N SER A 56 9.55 11.40 -5.06
CA SER A 56 9.78 10.07 -5.64
C SER A 56 9.51 8.99 -4.59
N THR A 57 8.74 7.97 -5.00
CA THR A 57 8.50 6.77 -4.20
C THR A 57 9.44 5.68 -4.66
N SER A 58 10.24 5.15 -3.75
CA SER A 58 11.14 4.04 -4.07
C SER A 58 10.39 2.72 -4.20
N TYR A 59 10.93 1.81 -5.02
CA TYR A 59 10.46 0.43 -5.09
C TYR A 59 10.42 -0.24 -3.70
N ALA A 60 11.47 -0.04 -2.89
CA ALA A 60 11.59 -0.64 -1.57
C ALA A 60 10.49 -0.19 -0.61
N GLN A 61 10.11 1.10 -0.64
CA GLN A 61 9.01 1.63 0.15
C GLN A 61 7.65 1.05 -0.30
N ALA A 62 7.36 1.13 -1.60
CA ALA A 62 6.09 0.62 -2.14
C ALA A 62 5.93 -0.89 -1.98
N ARG A 63 7.03 -1.64 -1.93
CA ARG A 63 7.03 -3.10 -1.73
C ARG A 63 6.41 -3.51 -0.39
N ILE A 64 6.50 -2.68 0.66
CA ILE A 64 6.01 -2.99 2.02
C ILE A 64 4.49 -3.24 2.01
N SER A 65 3.71 -2.35 1.39
CA SER A 65 2.26 -2.52 1.20
C SER A 65 1.95 -3.35 -0.04
N GLY A 66 2.75 -3.22 -1.10
CA GLY A 66 2.60 -3.96 -2.36
C GLY A 66 2.62 -5.47 -2.20
N GLU A 67 3.55 -6.03 -1.43
CA GLU A 67 3.57 -7.48 -1.16
C GLU A 67 2.40 -7.95 -0.31
N ARG A 68 1.85 -7.10 0.57
CA ARG A 68 0.66 -7.46 1.37
C ARG A 68 -0.56 -7.60 0.47
N TYR A 69 -0.72 -6.71 -0.51
CA TYR A 69 -1.85 -6.74 -1.45
C TYR A 69 -1.67 -7.76 -2.59
N PHE A 70 -0.47 -7.84 -3.17
CA PHE A 70 -0.25 -8.56 -4.43
C PHE A 70 0.68 -9.77 -4.29
N LYS A 71 1.31 -9.96 -3.13
CA LYS A 71 2.29 -11.03 -2.86
C LYS A 71 3.35 -11.05 -3.97
N ASN A 72 3.65 -12.24 -4.50
CA ASN A 72 4.62 -12.47 -5.56
C ASN A 72 4.25 -11.81 -6.90
N ASN A 73 3.05 -11.25 -7.04
CA ASN A 73 2.65 -10.53 -8.27
C ASN A 73 3.15 -9.08 -8.29
N PHE A 74 3.62 -8.53 -7.17
CA PHE A 74 4.02 -7.13 -7.08
C PHE A 74 5.10 -6.77 -8.10
N ASP A 75 6.14 -7.61 -8.24
CA ASP A 75 7.26 -7.38 -9.15
C ASP A 75 6.79 -7.29 -10.61
N ARG A 76 5.88 -8.18 -11.01
CA ARG A 76 5.30 -8.16 -12.37
C ARG A 76 4.48 -6.90 -12.58
N LEU A 77 3.72 -6.44 -11.58
CA LEU A 77 2.93 -5.21 -11.68
C LEU A 77 3.83 -3.98 -11.80
N VAL A 78 4.94 -3.93 -11.07
CA VAL A 78 5.96 -2.87 -11.22
C VAL A 78 6.54 -2.86 -12.63
N GLN A 79 6.83 -4.02 -13.23
CA GLN A 79 7.32 -4.09 -14.61
C GLN A 79 6.28 -3.57 -15.62
N VAL A 80 5.00 -3.93 -15.45
CA VAL A 80 3.92 -3.42 -16.30
C VAL A 80 3.81 -1.91 -16.15
N ARG A 81 3.76 -1.41 -14.91
CA ARG A 81 3.70 0.01 -14.57
C ARG A 81 4.83 0.80 -15.21
N THR A 82 6.06 0.29 -15.14
CA THR A 82 7.25 0.91 -15.73
C THR A 82 7.13 1.08 -17.23
N LYS A 83 6.49 0.14 -17.94
CA LYS A 83 6.31 0.22 -19.39
C LYS A 83 5.19 1.16 -19.81
N ILE A 84 4.07 1.16 -19.07
CA ILE A 84 2.86 1.89 -19.47
C ILE A 84 2.78 3.32 -18.92
N ASP A 85 3.47 3.60 -17.82
CA ASP A 85 3.46 4.91 -17.15
C ASP A 85 4.83 5.20 -16.47
N PRO A 86 5.89 5.38 -17.27
CA PRO A 86 7.26 5.60 -16.77
C PRO A 86 7.42 6.91 -16.00
N THR A 87 6.61 7.93 -16.31
CA THR A 87 6.62 9.22 -15.61
C THR A 87 5.80 9.21 -14.32
N ASN A 88 5.19 8.07 -13.99
CA ASN A 88 4.38 7.86 -12.80
C ASN A 88 3.21 8.87 -12.69
N PHE A 89 2.55 9.19 -13.80
CA PHE A 89 1.46 10.15 -13.85
C PHE A 89 0.24 9.69 -13.03
N PHE A 90 -0.22 8.45 -13.23
CA PHE A 90 -1.38 7.88 -12.53
C PHE A 90 -1.01 7.29 -11.17
N ARG A 91 -0.83 8.14 -10.17
CA ARG A 91 -0.36 7.76 -8.82
C ARG A 91 -1.30 8.21 -7.70
N ASN A 92 -1.16 7.56 -6.54
CA ASN A 92 -1.77 7.93 -5.26
C ASN A 92 -0.87 7.48 -4.09
N GLU A 93 -1.35 7.62 -2.86
CA GLU A 93 -0.65 7.31 -1.61
C GLU A 93 -0.17 5.84 -1.51
N GLN A 94 -0.70 4.91 -2.32
CA GLN A 94 -0.29 3.50 -2.30
C GLN A 94 -0.19 2.90 -3.71
N SER A 95 -0.02 3.73 -4.74
CA SER A 95 0.10 3.25 -6.12
C SER A 95 1.41 2.48 -6.34
N ILE A 96 1.40 1.58 -7.31
CA ILE A 96 2.61 0.87 -7.73
C ILE A 96 3.53 1.88 -8.45
N PRO A 97 4.78 2.09 -8.01
CA PRO A 97 5.70 2.99 -8.69
C PRO A 97 6.33 2.29 -9.90
N PRO A 98 6.68 3.03 -10.97
CA PRO A 98 7.59 2.51 -11.98
C PRO A 98 9.00 2.35 -11.37
N LEU A 99 9.81 1.47 -11.95
CA LEU A 99 11.24 1.48 -11.68
C LEU A 99 11.82 2.73 -12.34
N LEU A 100 12.46 3.58 -11.54
CA LEU A 100 13.25 4.69 -12.08
C LEU A 100 14.31 4.09 -13.00
N SER A 101 14.11 4.21 -14.31
CA SER A 101 15.18 3.93 -15.25
C SER A 101 16.19 5.06 -15.09
N GLN A 102 17.41 4.74 -14.66
CA GLN A 102 18.57 5.66 -14.77
C GLN A 102 18.79 6.16 -16.21
N VAL A 103 18.05 5.64 -17.19
CA VAL A 103 18.09 5.91 -18.63
C VAL A 103 17.72 7.36 -18.98
N TYR A 104 16.95 8.08 -18.17
CA TYR A 104 16.58 9.48 -18.48
C TYR A 104 17.65 10.52 -18.11
N ASN A 105 18.73 10.13 -17.41
CA ASN A 105 19.84 11.04 -17.07
C ASN A 105 20.99 11.03 -18.09
N LEU A 106 20.77 10.51 -19.31
CA LEU A 106 21.80 10.40 -20.35
C LEU A 106 21.52 11.25 -21.59
N PHE A 107 20.52 12.13 -21.56
CA PHE A 107 20.15 13.00 -22.68
C PHE A 107 19.87 14.46 -22.27
N GLU A 108 20.61 14.96 -21.28
CA GLU A 108 20.85 16.40 -21.10
C GLU A 108 22.35 16.67 -21.01
#